data_AF-A0A821HLY8-F1
#
_entry.id   AF-A0A821HLY8-F1
#
_cell.length_a   1.000
_cell.length_b   1.000
_cell.length_c   1.000
_cell.angle_alpha   90.00
_cell.angle_beta   90.00
_cell.angle_gamma   90.00
#
_symmetry.space_group_name_H-M   'P 1'
#
loop_
_entity.id
_entity.type
_entity.pdbx_description
1 polymer ?
#
loop_
_entity_poly.entity_id
_entity_poly.type
_entity_poly.pdbx_seq_one_letter_code
_entity_poly.pdbx_strand_id
1 'polypeptide(L)' 'IVLRHANGSAGNAFATHLLTINYDNQIEIPIVNSGWNIWGASMSRVNLNQGANTLTFKKGLNFAEIDALDVFLDE' A
#
# COMPACT_ATOMS: atom_id res chain seq x y z
N ILE A 1 6.35 7.07 -1.71
CA ILE A 1 5.25 6.49 -2.54
C ILE A 1 3.91 6.62 -1.83
N VAL A 2 2.82 6.69 -2.58
CA VAL A 2 1.46 6.74 -2.06
C VAL A 2 0.63 5.66 -2.75
N LEU A 3 0.01 4.80 -1.97
CA LEU A 3 -0.88 3.74 -2.45
C LEU A 3 -2.33 4.19 -2.28
N ARG A 4 -3.08 4.35 -3.38
CA ARG A 4 -4.54 4.54 -3.32
C ARG A 4 -5.21 3.18 -3.17
N HIS A 5 -6.09 3.07 -2.17
CA HIS A 5 -6.73 1.82 -1.81
C HIS A 5 -8.13 2.04 -1.22
N ALA A 6 -8.88 0.95 -1.10
CA ALA A 6 -10.13 0.89 -0.36
C ALA A 6 -10.21 -0.41 0.43
N ASN A 7 -10.88 -0.39 1.58
CA ASN A 7 -11.09 -1.57 2.41
C ASN A 7 -12.50 -1.55 2.98
N GLY A 8 -13.35 -2.46 2.50
CA GLY A 8 -14.68 -2.72 3.04
C GLY A 8 -14.79 -4.08 3.74
N SER A 9 -13.70 -4.55 4.36
CA SER A 9 -13.69 -5.80 5.12
C SER A 9 -14.76 -5.79 6.23
N ALA A 10 -15.35 -6.96 6.49
CA ALA A 10 -16.45 -7.10 7.44
C ALA A 10 -16.08 -6.65 8.86
N GLY A 11 -17.07 -6.18 9.61
CA GLY A 11 -16.89 -5.74 11.00
C GLY A 11 -16.00 -4.50 11.15
N ASN A 12 -15.89 -3.67 10.11
CA ASN A 12 -14.99 -2.50 10.06
C ASN A 12 -13.52 -2.87 10.30
N ALA A 13 -13.12 -4.09 9.95
CA ALA A 13 -11.78 -4.58 10.20
C ALA A 13 -10.73 -3.82 9.35
N PHE A 14 -9.61 -3.50 9.99
CA PHE A 14 -8.43 -2.95 9.33
C PHE A 14 -7.74 -4.01 8.45
N ALA A 15 -7.12 -3.60 7.35
CA ALA A 15 -6.37 -4.48 6.45
C ALA A 15 -4.90 -4.08 6.39
N THR A 16 -4.03 -5.01 6.01
CA THR A 16 -2.62 -4.72 5.71
C THR A 16 -2.20 -5.34 4.40
N HIS A 17 -1.24 -4.70 3.74
CA HIS A 17 -0.45 -5.31 2.67
C HIS A 17 1.03 -5.18 3.02
N LEU A 18 1.84 -6.11 2.52
CA LEU A 18 3.29 -6.09 2.70
C LEU A 18 3.92 -5.67 1.38
N LEU A 19 4.72 -4.61 1.41
CA LEU A 19 5.46 -4.12 0.27
C LEU A 19 6.94 -4.51 0.39
N THR A 20 7.53 -5.02 -0.69
CA THR A 20 8.99 -5.06 -0.84
C THR A 20 9.43 -4.19 -2.01
N ILE A 21 10.57 -3.53 -1.84
CA ILE A 21 11.27 -2.79 -2.91
C ILE A 21 12.51 -3.61 -3.26
N ASN A 22 12.71 -3.96 -4.53
CA ASN A 22 13.91 -4.66 -5.01
C ASN A 22 14.29 -5.91 -4.18
N TYR A 23 13.29 -6.62 -3.65
CA TYR A 23 13.45 -7.81 -2.78
C TYR A 23 14.03 -7.54 -1.38
N ASP A 24 14.07 -6.29 -0.93
CA ASP A 24 14.45 -5.91 0.44
C ASP A 24 13.40 -6.33 1.49
N ASN A 25 13.66 -5.93 2.74
CA ASN A 25 12.77 -6.11 3.88
C ASN A 25 11.33 -5.64 3.60
N GLN A 26 10.38 -6.36 4.16
CA GLN A 26 8.96 -6.05 4.04
C GLN A 26 8.61 -4.81 4.85
N ILE A 27 7.87 -3.91 4.21
CA ILE A 27 7.23 -2.75 4.81
C ILE A 27 5.74 -3.06 4.91
N GLU A 28 5.18 -3.00 6.11
CA GLU A 28 3.73 -3.13 6.27
C GLU A 28 3.03 -1.83 5.89
N ILE A 29 2.06 -1.93 5.00
CA ILE A 29 1.21 -0.83 4.54
C ILE A 29 -0.12 -0.93 5.27
N PRO A 30 -0.41 0.03 6.17
CA PRO A 30 -1.68 0.08 6.88
C PRO A 30 -2.83 0.46 5.94
N ILE A 31 -3.98 -0.21 6.00
CA ILE A 31 -5.16 0.09 5.19
C ILE A 31 -6.39 0.19 6.11
N VAL A 32 -6.75 1.44 6.43
CA VAL A 32 -7.92 1.75 7.26
C VAL A 32 -9.19 1.34 6.54
N ASN A 33 -10.15 0.80 7.29
CA ASN A 33 -11.47 0.49 6.74
C ASN A 33 -12.16 1.80 6.35
N SER A 34 -12.44 1.94 5.06
CA SER A 34 -13.14 3.08 4.47
C SER A 34 -14.49 2.69 3.90
N GLY A 35 -14.75 1.40 3.69
CA GLY A 35 -15.83 0.88 2.85
C GLY A 35 -15.37 0.65 1.40
N TRP A 36 -16.02 -0.28 0.70
CA TRP A 36 -15.78 -0.50 -0.74
C TRP A 36 -16.20 0.74 -1.54
N ASN A 37 -15.44 1.08 -2.59
CA ASN A 37 -15.59 2.30 -3.39
C ASN A 37 -15.41 3.64 -2.64
N ILE A 38 -14.94 3.62 -1.38
CA ILE A 38 -14.53 4.83 -0.65
C ILE A 38 -13.01 4.82 -0.57
N TRP A 39 -12.39 5.69 -1.35
CA TRP A 39 -10.95 5.66 -1.59
C TRP A 39 -10.18 6.46 -0.56
N GLY A 40 -9.18 5.82 0.04
CA GLY A 40 -8.16 6.44 0.88
C GLY A 40 -6.77 6.24 0.28
N ALA A 41 -5.75 6.70 0.99
CA ALA A 41 -4.37 6.47 0.60
C ALA A 41 -3.46 6.26 1.79
N SER A 42 -2.40 5.46 1.58
CA SER A 42 -1.32 5.26 2.55
C SER A 42 0.00 5.69 1.95
N MET A 43 0.74 6.52 2.68
CA MET A 43 2.04 7.03 2.27
C MET A 43 3.16 6.24 2.95
N SER A 44 4.21 5.92 2.19
CA SER A 44 5.43 5.32 2.72
C SER A 44 6.64 5.97 2.10
N ARG A 45 7.55 6.47 2.95
CA ARG A 45 8.87 6.94 2.54
C ARG A 45 9.74 5.72 2.28
N VAL A 46 10.29 5.64 1.07
CA VAL A 46 11.11 4.51 0.61
C VAL A 46 12.28 5.04 -0.21
N ASN A 47 13.41 4.32 -0.18
CA ASN A 47 14.53 4.60 -1.07
C ASN A 47 14.36 3.79 -2.35
N LEU A 48 14.52 4.44 -3.50
CA LEU A 48 14.49 3.81 -4.81
C LEU A 48 15.86 3.95 -5.48
N ASN A 49 16.25 2.95 -6.26
CA ASN A 49 17.43 3.05 -7.12
C ASN A 49 17.11 3.94 -8.32
N GLN A 50 18.14 4.60 -8.89
CA GLN A 50 17.98 5.26 -10.17
C GLN A 50 17.60 4.22 -11.24
N GLY A 51 16.54 4.50 -12.01
CA GLY A 51 16.05 3.61 -13.05
C GLY A 51 14.98 2.64 -12.55
N ALA A 52 15.05 1.38 -12.99
CA ALA A 52 14.02 0.39 -12.74
C ALA A 52 14.05 -0.10 -11.28
N ASN A 53 12.87 -0.18 -10.66
CA ASN A 53 12.67 -0.78 -9.35
C ASN A 53 11.52 -1.78 -9.43
N THR A 54 11.64 -2.91 -8.73
CA THR A 54 10.57 -3.90 -8.63
C THR A 54 9.87 -3.74 -7.29
N LEU A 55 8.58 -3.38 -7.33
CA LEU A 55 7.72 -3.27 -6.16
C LEU A 55 6.79 -4.48 -6.13
N THR A 56 6.82 -5.24 -5.04
CA THR A 56 5.95 -6.41 -4.86
C THR A 56 5.02 -6.20 -3.68
N PHE A 57 3.71 -6.26 -3.94
CA PHE A 57 2.70 -6.30 -2.89
C PHE A 57 2.34 -7.75 -2.57
N LYS A 58 2.30 -8.09 -1.29
CA LYS A 58 1.74 -9.33 -0.78
C LYS A 58 0.58 -9.02 0.14
N LYS A 59 -0.43 -9.87 0.11
CA LYS A 59 -1.56 -9.77 1.01
C LYS A 59 -1.08 -9.91 2.47
N GLY A 60 -1.51 -9.00 3.34
CA GLY A 60 -1.42 -9.13 4.79
C GLY A 60 -2.77 -9.51 5.39
N LEU A 61 -3.21 -8.77 6.40
CA LEU A 61 -4.50 -8.95 7.06
C LEU A 61 -5.67 -8.51 6.18
N ASN A 62 -6.80 -9.22 6.29
CA ASN A 62 -8.09 -8.86 5.66
C ASN A 62 -8.00 -8.53 4.17
N PHE A 63 -8.92 -7.73 3.61
CA PHE A 63 -9.00 -7.47 2.17
C PHE A 63 -8.91 -5.98 1.88
N ALA A 64 -8.29 -5.66 0.75
CA ALA A 64 -8.23 -4.31 0.22
C ALA A 64 -8.25 -4.36 -1.32
N GLU A 65 -8.83 -3.32 -1.92
CA GLU A 65 -8.63 -3.00 -3.33
C GLU A 65 -7.40 -2.09 -3.43
N ILE A 66 -6.51 -2.41 -4.37
CA ILE A 66 -5.37 -1.56 -4.74
C ILE A 66 -5.68 -0.99 -6.12
N ASP A 67 -5.66 0.34 -6.23
CA ASP A 67 -6.06 1.03 -7.45
C ASP A 67 -4.88 1.73 -8.14
N ALA A 68 -4.13 2.55 -7.40
CA ALA A 68 -3.03 3.33 -7.96
C ALA A 68 -1.84 3.42 -7.01
N LEU A 69 -0.66 3.62 -7.60
CA LEU A 69 0.58 3.90 -6.89
C LEU A 69 1.23 5.15 -7.48
N ASP A 70 1.36 6.18 -6.66
CA ASP A 70 2.03 7.42 -7.03
C ASP A 70 3.41 7.51 -6.39
N VAL A 71 4.36 8.07 -7.15
CA VAL A 71 5.74 8.33 -6.70
C VAL A 71 5.93 9.84 -6.62
N PHE A 72 6.23 10.32 -5.42
CA PHE A 72 6.56 11.71 -5.14
C PHE A 72 8.02 11.79 -4.68
N LEU A 73 8.67 12.89 -5.03
CA LEU A 73 9.94 13.25 -4.40
C LEU A 73 9.68 13.63 -2.94
N ASP A 74 10.66 13.31 -2.09
CA ASP A 74 10.67 13.76 -0.71
C ASP A 74 11.43 15.09 -0.68
N GLU A 75 10.71 16.20 -0.52
CA GLU A 75 11.28 17.56 -0.42
C GLU A 75 11.67 17.91 1.02
#